data_AF-A0A259M0C8-F1
#
_entry.id   AF-A0A259M0C8-F1
#
_cell.length_a   1.000
_cell.length_b   1.000
_cell.length_c   1.000
_cell.angle_alpha   90.00
_cell.angle_beta   90.00
_cell.angle_gamma   90.00
#
_symmetry.space_group_name_H-M   'P 1'
#
loop_
_entity.id
_entity.type
_entity.pdbx_description
1 polymer ?
#
loop_
_entity_poly.entity_id
_entity_poly.type
_entity_poly.pdbx_seq_one_letter_code
_entity_poly.pdbx_strand_id
1 'polypeptide(L)'
;MGTMNISLPDPMKSWVEEQAKAGRYANSSDYVRDLIRRDRARREAISEIQATVDEGLASGPAAPLDRSTFKAQMRAKYARE
;
A
#
# COMPACT_ATOMS: atom_id res chain seq x y z
N MET A 1 -17.46 18.35 -7.63
CA MET A 1 -15.99 18.24 -7.46
C MET A 1 -15.50 19.56 -6.86
N GLY A 2 -14.70 19.53 -5.80
CA GLY A 2 -14.07 20.75 -5.28
C GLY A 2 -12.87 21.14 -6.15
N THR A 3 -12.66 22.44 -6.35
CA THR A 3 -11.49 22.97 -7.06
C THR A 3 -10.38 23.26 -6.06
N MET A 4 -9.16 22.84 -6.36
CA MET A 4 -7.95 23.11 -5.58
C MET A 4 -6.90 23.72 -6.50
N ASN A 5 -6.42 24.92 -6.16
CA ASN A 5 -5.35 25.59 -6.91
C ASN A 5 -4.01 25.24 -6.26
N ILE A 6 -3.05 24.82 -7.08
CA ILE A 6 -1.71 24.42 -6.63
C ILE A 6 -0.69 25.16 -7.50
N SER A 7 0.20 25.91 -6.87
CA SER A 7 1.34 26.54 -7.55
C SER A 7 2.53 25.59 -7.54
N LEU A 8 3.12 25.35 -8.71
CA LEU A 8 4.29 24.49 -8.89
C LEU A 8 5.42 25.31 -9.52
N PRO A 9 6.69 25.09 -9.11
CA PRO A 9 7.84 25.55 -9.87
C PRO A 9 7.82 25.02 -11.31
N ASP A 10 8.37 25.78 -12.25
CA ASP A 10 8.35 25.41 -13.68
C ASP A 10 8.80 23.97 -13.97
N PRO A 11 9.89 23.45 -13.37
CA PRO A 11 10.30 22.06 -13.62
C PRO A 11 9.24 21.03 -13.21
N MET A 12 8.54 21.27 -12.10
CA MET A 12 7.49 20.37 -11.62
C MET A 12 6.23 20.45 -12.48
N LYS A 13 5.90 21.65 -12.96
CA LYS A 13 4.78 21.85 -13.89
C LYS A 13 5.03 21.10 -15.20
N SER A 14 6.21 21.27 -15.81
CA SER A 14 6.58 20.56 -17.03
C SER A 14 6.52 19.05 -16.86
N TRP A 15 7.04 18.53 -15.74
CA TRP A 15 6.95 17.11 -15.43
C TRP A 15 5.50 16.61 -15.38
N VAL A 16 4.62 17.31 -14.66
CA VAL A 16 3.20 16.94 -14.56
C VAL A 16 2.51 16.95 -15.93
N GLU A 17 2.80 17.95 -16.76
CA GLU A 17 2.25 18.04 -18.12
C GLU A 17 2.74 16.91 -19.03
N GLU A 18 4.01 16.50 -18.91
CA GLU A 18 4.56 15.35 -19.64
C GLU A 18 3.88 14.04 -19.22
N GLN A 19 3.69 13.83 -17.91
CA GLN A 19 2.99 12.65 -17.41
C GLN A 19 1.54 12.60 -17.92
N ALA A 20 0.86 13.74 -18.01
CA ALA A 20 -0.48 13.81 -18.57
C ALA A 20 -0.50 13.46 -20.07
N LYS A 21 0.52 13.86 -20.84
CA LYS A 21 0.63 13.58 -22.28
C LYS A 21 0.98 12.13 -22.62
N ALA A 22 1.46 11.33 -21.67
CA ALA A 22 1.85 9.93 -21.87
C ALA A 22 0.69 8.96 -22.15
N GLY A 23 -0.52 9.46 -22.46
CA GLY A 23 -1.70 8.69 -22.86
C GLY A 23 -2.45 7.99 -21.72
N ARG A 24 -1.91 8.02 -20.48
CA ARG A 24 -2.53 7.41 -19.30
C ARG A 24 -3.57 8.31 -18.60
N TYR A 25 -3.47 9.62 -18.78
CA TYR A 25 -4.31 10.60 -18.07
C TYR A 25 -4.91 11.59 -19.08
N ALA A 26 -6.13 12.10 -18.83
CA ALA A 26 -6.73 13.07 -19.76
C ALA A 26 -6.20 14.49 -19.54
N ASN A 27 -5.70 14.81 -18.35
CA ASN A 27 -5.12 16.11 -18.01
C ASN A 27 -4.23 16.04 -16.74
N SER A 28 -3.54 17.14 -16.42
CA SER A 28 -2.69 17.27 -15.24
C SER A 28 -3.42 17.01 -13.91
N SER A 29 -4.68 17.46 -13.79
CA SER A 29 -5.48 17.23 -12.58
C SER A 29 -5.81 15.75 -12.38
N ASP A 30 -5.98 14.98 -13.45
CA ASP A 30 -6.18 13.53 -13.38
C ASP A 30 -4.94 12.82 -12.85
N TYR A 31 -3.75 13.21 -13.33
CA TYR A 31 -2.48 12.71 -12.82
C TYR A 31 -2.32 13.01 -11.33
N VAL A 32 -2.56 14.27 -10.92
CA VAL A 32 -2.45 14.66 -9.50
C VAL A 32 -3.45 13.91 -8.62
N ARG A 33 -4.70 13.72 -9.08
CA ARG A 33 -5.69 12.93 -8.34
C ARG A 33 -5.28 11.46 -8.19
N ASP A 34 -4.65 10.87 -9.20
CA ASP A 34 -4.10 9.51 -9.11
C ASP A 34 -2.93 9.44 -8.11
N LEU A 35 -2.02 10.41 -8.13
CA LEU A 35 -0.93 10.48 -7.13
C LEU A 35 -1.47 10.55 -5.70
N ILE A 36 -2.51 11.35 -5.44
CA ILE A 36 -3.15 11.44 -4.12
C ILE A 36 -3.75 10.09 -3.70
N ARG A 37 -4.41 9.38 -4.62
CA ARG A 37 -4.96 8.03 -4.33
C ARG A 37 -3.85 7.04 -4.00
N ARG A 38 -2.74 7.06 -4.75
CA ARG A 38 -1.58 6.18 -4.50
C ARG A 38 -0.90 6.49 -3.17
N ASP A 39 -0.74 7.78 -2.84
CA ASP A 39 -0.20 8.19 -1.53
C ASP A 39 -1.08 7.68 -0.40
N ARG A 40 -2.40 7.86 -0.51
CA ARG A 40 -3.35 7.35 0.48
C ARG A 40 -3.27 5.83 0.62
N ALA A 41 -3.34 5.09 -0.48
CA ALA A 41 -3.28 3.63 -0.47
C ALA A 41 -1.96 3.12 0.13
N ARG A 42 -0.83 3.78 -0.18
CA ARG A 42 0.47 3.46 0.41
C ARG A 42 0.47 3.67 1.93
N ARG A 43 -0.09 4.78 2.42
CA ARG A 43 -0.17 5.07 3.85
C ARG A 43 -1.06 4.06 4.58
N GLU A 44 -2.21 3.72 3.99
CA GLU A 44 -3.11 2.71 4.52
C GLU A 44 -2.41 1.34 4.62
N ALA A 45 -1.73 0.90 3.56
CA ALA A 45 -0.98 -0.36 3.57
C ALA A 45 0.16 -0.39 4.62
N ILE A 46 0.89 0.73 4.77
CA ILE A 46 1.92 0.85 5.81
C ILE A 46 1.30 0.73 7.21
N SER A 47 0.19 1.43 7.44
CA SER A 47 -0.52 1.40 8.72
C SER A 47 -1.04 0.00 9.05
N GLU A 48 -1.56 -0.73 8.07
CA GLU A 48 -2.05 -2.11 8.23
C GLU A 48 -0.92 -3.07 8.61
N ILE A 49 0.22 -2.98 7.91
CA ILE A 49 1.40 -3.80 8.21
C ILE A 49 1.93 -3.48 9.61
N GLN A 50 2.02 -2.20 9.97
CA GLN A 50 2.47 -1.78 11.31
C GLN A 50 1.56 -2.31 12.42
N ALA A 51 0.24 -2.20 12.24
CA ALA A 51 -0.71 -2.76 13.20
C ALA A 51 -0.55 -4.27 13.38
N THR A 52 -0.34 -5.01 12.28
CA THR A 52 -0.11 -6.47 12.32
C THR A 52 1.21 -6.82 13.00
N VAL A 53 2.26 -6.02 12.79
CA VAL A 53 3.54 -6.18 13.49
C VAL A 53 3.38 -5.93 15.00
N ASP A 54 2.66 -4.88 15.38
CA ASP A 54 2.39 -4.55 16.78
C ASP A 54 1.60 -5.67 17.47
N GLU A 55 0.59 -6.24 16.80
CA GLU A 55 -0.13 -7.43 17.26
C GLU A 55 0.82 -8.63 17.45
N GLY A 56 1.69 -8.88 16.47
CA GLY A 56 2.69 -9.94 16.54
C GLY A 56 3.67 -9.76 17.71
N LEU A 57 4.13 -8.54 17.96
CA LEU A 57 5.00 -8.22 19.11
C LEU A 57 4.27 -8.37 20.45
N ALA A 58 2.98 -8.05 20.50
CA ALA A 58 2.13 -8.24 21.68
C ALA A 58 1.69 -9.71 21.89
N SER A 59 1.85 -10.58 20.88
CA SER A 59 1.40 -11.98 20.93
C SER A 59 2.20 -12.88 21.89
N GLY A 60 3.27 -12.35 22.48
CA GLY A 60 4.10 -13.03 23.46
C GLY A 60 5.50 -13.36 22.95
N PRO A 61 6.33 -14.06 23.75
CA PRO A 61 7.70 -14.36 23.39
C PRO A 61 7.79 -15.26 22.15
N ALA A 62 8.70 -14.91 21.23
CA ALA A 62 8.99 -15.74 20.08
C ALA A 62 9.57 -17.11 20.51
N ALA A 63 9.13 -18.17 19.84
CA ALA A 63 9.62 -19.53 20.04
C ALA A 63 10.17 -20.13 18.73
N PRO A 64 11.13 -21.07 18.79
CA PRO A 64 11.61 -21.77 17.60
C PRO A 64 10.48 -22.51 16.87
N LEU A 65 10.42 -22.37 15.55
CA LEU A 65 9.41 -23.04 14.72
C LEU A 65 9.97 -24.33 14.10
N ASP A 66 9.50 -25.49 14.56
CA ASP A 66 9.66 -26.73 13.83
C ASP A 66 8.64 -26.82 12.68
N ARG A 67 9.14 -26.56 11.48
CA ARG A 67 8.33 -26.55 10.25
C ARG A 67 7.69 -27.90 9.94
N SER A 68 8.33 -29.01 10.33
CA SER A 68 7.85 -30.36 10.03
C SER A 68 6.63 -30.70 10.87
N THR A 69 6.75 -30.50 12.19
CA THR A 69 5.67 -30.65 13.17
C THR A 69 4.51 -29.70 12.88
N PHE A 70 4.79 -28.42 12.60
CA PHE A 70 3.76 -27.45 12.23
C PHE A 70 2.95 -27.89 11.00
N LYS A 71 3.61 -28.32 9.92
CA LYS A 71 2.91 -28.79 8.70
C LYS A 71 2.07 -30.04 8.95
N ALA A 72 2.56 -30.98 9.75
CA ALA A 72 1.81 -32.18 10.11
C ALA A 72 0.53 -31.82 10.89
N GLN A 73 0.64 -30.90 11.86
CA GLN A 73 -0.50 -30.39 12.63
C GLN A 73 -1.53 -29.68 11.73
N MET A 74 -1.08 -28.81 10.82
CA MET A 74 -2.01 -28.10 9.92
C MET A 74 -2.75 -29.05 8.98
N ARG A 75 -2.07 -30.06 8.43
CA ARG A 75 -2.70 -31.09 7.60
C ARG A 75 -3.71 -31.91 8.40
N ALA A 76 -3.37 -32.32 9.62
CA ALA A 76 -4.30 -33.06 10.48
C ALA A 76 -5.55 -32.22 10.83
N LYS A 77 -5.37 -30.92 11.08
CA LYS A 77 -6.45 -29.98 11.42
C LYS A 77 -7.44 -29.76 10.28
N TYR A 78 -6.95 -29.64 9.04
CA TYR A 78 -7.78 -29.32 7.87
C TYR A 78 -8.07 -30.50 6.94
N ALA A 79 -7.69 -31.73 7.30
CA ALA A 79 -7.98 -32.92 6.49
C ALA A 79 -9.44 -33.39 6.55
N ARG A 80 -10.31 -32.75 7.35
CA ARG A 80 -11.72 -33.13 7.52
C ARG A 80 -12.72 -31.99 7.23
N GLU A 81 -12.25 -30.87 6.69
CA GLU A 81 -13.09 -29.86 6.05
C GLU A 81 -13.07 -30.09 4.52
#